data_AF-A0A954C569-F1
#
_entry.id   AF-A0A954C569-F1
#
_cell.length_a   1.000
_cell.length_b   1.000
_cell.length_c   1.000
_cell.angle_alpha   90.00
_cell.angle_beta   90.00
_cell.angle_gamma   90.00
#
_symmetry.space_group_name_H-M   'P 1'
#
loop_
_entity.id
_entity.type
_entity.pdbx_description
1 polymer ?
#
loop_
_entity_poly.entity_id
_entity_poly.type
_entity_poly.pdbx_seq_one_letter_code
_entity_poly.pdbx_strand_id
1 'polypeptide(L)'
;MAAPALSSLCAAFALSLSLVAGCTSDGPRPQGPRAVPSAPARGHVYEAVVRLGDTLHTLYRTWPAHLARSADLPELPLVEVREVENRGEIEGVELETLGWELNQQLRTQGRLRVLSDESSLVPATGENAPPELGAGPRHAGLVLYPWVDAAGRFCLMLEDAVKDERVAVARSNTPEPARLETR
;
A
#
# COMPACT_ATOMS: atom_id res chain seq x y z
N MET A 1 -54.87 -51.09 9.53
CA MET A 1 -53.79 -50.86 10.50
C MET A 1 -52.76 -49.94 9.85
N ALA A 2 -52.41 -48.86 10.57
CA ALA A 2 -51.27 -47.94 10.44
C ALA A 2 -50.89 -47.33 9.06
N ALA A 3 -50.77 -46.00 9.08
CA ALA A 3 -50.38 -45.07 8.01
C ALA A 3 -48.83 -44.83 8.02
N PRO A 4 -48.28 -43.69 7.55
CA PRO A 4 -48.07 -43.20 6.18
C PRO A 4 -46.61 -42.71 5.94
N ALA A 5 -46.41 -41.89 4.88
CA ALA A 5 -45.41 -40.80 4.79
C ALA A 5 -44.02 -41.10 4.20
N LEU A 6 -43.95 -41.16 2.87
CA LEU A 6 -42.75 -40.79 2.10
C LEU A 6 -43.17 -39.81 0.99
N SER A 7 -43.45 -38.57 1.38
CA SER A 7 -43.78 -37.48 0.44
C SER A 7 -43.40 -36.14 1.05
N SER A 8 -42.11 -35.89 1.27
CA SER A 8 -41.64 -34.60 1.79
C SER A 8 -40.18 -34.30 1.43
N LEU A 9 -39.75 -34.57 0.19
CA LEU A 9 -38.36 -34.31 -0.21
C LEU A 9 -38.18 -33.78 -1.64
N CYS A 10 -39.23 -33.24 -2.28
CA CYS A 10 -39.11 -32.61 -3.61
C CYS A 10 -39.91 -31.29 -3.81
N ALA A 11 -40.50 -30.69 -2.77
CA ALA A 11 -41.40 -29.54 -2.92
C ALA A 11 -40.99 -28.25 -2.19
N ALA A 12 -39.73 -28.14 -1.72
CA ALA A 12 -39.27 -26.99 -0.95
C ALA A 12 -38.17 -26.15 -1.63
N PHE A 13 -37.89 -26.37 -2.93
CA PHE A 13 -36.80 -25.69 -3.64
C PHE A 13 -37.25 -24.78 -4.80
N ALA A 14 -38.55 -24.56 -5.00
CA ALA A 14 -39.07 -23.82 -6.16
C ALA A 14 -40.06 -22.69 -5.83
N LEU A 15 -40.14 -22.22 -4.56
CA LEU A 15 -41.05 -21.14 -4.16
C LEU A 15 -40.37 -20.10 -3.24
N SER A 16 -39.27 -19.51 -3.70
CA SER A 16 -38.73 -18.30 -3.07
C SER A 16 -37.98 -17.39 -4.06
N LEU A 17 -38.51 -17.28 -5.29
CA LEU A 17 -37.95 -16.45 -6.36
C LEU A 17 -38.85 -15.28 -6.80
N SER A 18 -39.87 -14.92 -6.02
CA SER A 18 -40.82 -13.86 -6.39
C SER A 18 -41.24 -12.99 -5.21
N LEU A 19 -40.30 -12.23 -4.64
CA LEU A 19 -40.60 -10.97 -3.95
C LEU A 19 -39.58 -9.91 -4.38
N VAL A 20 -39.44 -9.77 -5.70
CA VAL A 20 -39.00 -8.53 -6.33
C VAL A 20 -40.27 -7.74 -6.65
N ALA A 21 -40.24 -6.46 -6.27
CA ALA A 21 -41.17 -5.38 -6.58
C ALA A 21 -42.26 -5.05 -5.53
N GLY A 22 -41.93 -4.05 -4.72
CA GLY A 22 -42.86 -3.17 -4.00
C GLY A 22 -42.30 -2.82 -2.62
N CYS A 23 -42.12 -1.58 -2.18
CA CYS A 23 -42.39 -0.26 -2.73
C CYS A 23 -41.44 0.70 -2.01
N THR A 24 -41.20 1.84 -2.65
CA THR A 24 -40.49 3.01 -2.16
C THR A 24 -40.85 3.36 -0.71
N SER A 25 -39.82 3.52 0.13
CA SER A 25 -39.85 4.46 1.25
C SER A 25 -38.44 4.99 1.40
N ASP A 26 -38.25 6.22 0.97
CA ASP A 26 -37.20 7.11 1.47
C ASP A 26 -37.38 7.24 2.98
N GLY A 27 -36.77 6.31 3.71
CA GLY A 27 -36.50 6.42 5.13
C GLY A 27 -35.00 6.48 5.30
N PRO A 28 -34.45 7.38 6.15
CA PRO A 28 -33.02 7.40 6.41
C PRO A 28 -32.60 6.00 6.87
N ARG A 29 -31.75 5.34 6.08
CA ARG A 29 -31.13 4.07 6.45
C ARG A 29 -30.55 4.24 7.86
N PRO A 30 -30.88 3.36 8.84
CA PRO A 30 -30.14 3.35 10.07
C PRO A 30 -28.69 3.08 9.69
N GLN A 31 -27.83 4.07 9.91
CA GLN A 31 -26.40 3.88 9.86
C GLN A 31 -26.13 2.81 10.91
N GLY A 32 -25.94 1.56 10.47
CA GLY A 32 -25.32 0.54 11.30
C GLY A 32 -24.04 1.13 11.89
N PRO A 33 -23.61 0.69 13.09
CA PRO A 33 -22.44 1.26 13.76
C PRO A 33 -21.31 1.34 12.74
N ARG A 34 -20.91 2.58 12.43
CA ARG A 34 -19.83 2.86 11.50
C ARG A 34 -18.63 2.15 12.09
N ALA A 35 -18.21 1.04 11.45
CA ALA A 35 -17.05 0.29 11.91
C ALA A 35 -15.91 1.30 12.02
N VAL A 36 -15.45 1.53 13.26
CA VAL A 36 -14.35 2.44 13.51
C VAL A 36 -13.14 1.80 12.82
N PRO A 37 -12.45 2.52 11.92
CA PRO A 37 -11.24 1.99 11.31
C PRO A 37 -10.25 1.62 12.41
N SER A 38 -9.85 0.36 12.47
CA SER A 38 -8.77 -0.07 13.36
C SER A 38 -7.43 0.44 12.83
N ALA A 39 -6.48 0.72 13.72
CA ALA A 39 -5.11 1.02 13.34
C ALA A 39 -4.56 -0.06 12.37
N PRO A 40 -3.72 0.32 11.39
CA PRO A 40 -3.17 -0.63 10.43
C PRO A 40 -2.34 -1.70 11.14
N ALA A 41 -2.55 -2.97 10.78
CA ALA A 41 -1.69 -4.05 11.24
C ALA A 41 -0.33 -3.98 10.53
N ARG A 42 0.75 -4.44 11.18
CA ARG A 42 2.11 -4.51 10.60
C ARG A 42 2.15 -5.11 9.18
N GLY A 43 1.36 -6.16 8.94
CA GLY A 43 1.23 -6.80 7.63
C GLY A 43 0.78 -5.86 6.48
N HIS A 44 0.16 -4.73 6.78
CA HIS A 44 -0.28 -3.75 5.78
C HIS A 44 0.92 -3.05 5.12
N VAL A 45 1.99 -2.77 5.85
CA VAL A 45 3.18 -2.14 5.28
C VAL A 45 3.83 -3.09 4.28
N TYR A 46 4.04 -4.34 4.68
CA TYR A 46 4.55 -5.40 3.80
C TYR A 46 3.73 -5.52 2.52
N GLU A 47 2.41 -5.62 2.64
CA GLU A 47 1.52 -5.79 1.48
C GLU A 47 1.61 -4.59 0.52
N ALA A 48 1.58 -3.36 1.05
CA ALA A 48 1.69 -2.16 0.23
C ALA A 48 3.03 -2.09 -0.52
N VAL A 49 4.14 -2.46 0.14
CA VAL A 49 5.47 -2.46 -0.48
C VAL A 49 5.58 -3.54 -1.56
N VAL A 50 5.08 -4.76 -1.31
CA VAL A 50 5.07 -5.84 -2.32
C VAL A 50 4.28 -5.41 -3.55
N ARG A 51 3.07 -4.88 -3.36
CA ARG A 51 2.23 -4.38 -4.46
C ARG A 51 2.89 -3.24 -5.24
N LEU A 52 3.60 -2.34 -4.54
CA LEU A 52 4.38 -1.30 -5.20
C LEU A 52 5.48 -1.94 -6.07
N GLY A 53 6.23 -2.89 -5.52
CA GLY A 53 7.27 -3.63 -6.24
C GLY A 53 6.74 -4.33 -7.50
N ASP A 54 5.61 -5.02 -7.40
CA ASP A 54 4.96 -5.70 -8.53
C ASP A 54 4.49 -4.72 -9.61
N THR A 55 3.93 -3.59 -9.17
CA THR A 55 3.50 -2.50 -10.07
C THR A 55 4.70 -1.94 -10.83
N LEU A 56 5.78 -1.64 -10.13
CA LEU A 56 7.01 -1.11 -10.73
C LEU A 56 7.66 -2.12 -11.66
N HIS A 57 7.69 -3.40 -11.31
CA HIS A 57 8.21 -4.45 -12.17
C HIS A 57 7.42 -4.55 -13.49
N THR A 58 6.10 -4.33 -13.42
CA THR A 58 5.22 -4.36 -14.59
C THR A 58 5.41 -3.12 -15.47
N LEU A 59 5.48 -1.93 -14.86
CA LEU A 59 5.61 -0.65 -15.58
C LEU A 59 7.03 -0.42 -16.12
N TYR A 60 8.04 -0.81 -15.36
CA TYR A 60 9.44 -0.52 -15.62
C TYR A 60 10.29 -1.78 -15.51
N ARG A 61 10.52 -2.42 -16.65
CA ARG A 61 11.59 -3.43 -16.77
C ARG A 61 12.97 -2.79 -16.63
N THR A 62 13.09 -1.56 -17.11
CA THR A 62 14.27 -0.70 -17.00
C THR A 62 13.80 0.69 -16.62
N TRP A 63 14.52 1.31 -15.70
CA TRP A 63 14.17 2.63 -15.21
C TRP A 63 14.60 3.75 -16.17
N PRO A 64 13.88 4.90 -16.22
CA PRO A 64 14.26 6.04 -17.04
C PRO A 64 15.66 6.59 -16.73
N ALA A 65 16.41 7.00 -17.76
CA ALA A 65 17.81 7.41 -17.64
C ALA A 65 18.05 8.68 -16.81
N HIS A 66 17.05 9.54 -16.66
CA HIS A 66 17.18 10.80 -15.90
C HIS A 66 17.11 10.59 -14.38
N LEU A 67 16.68 9.41 -13.91
CA LEU A 67 16.59 9.14 -12.48
C LEU A 67 17.98 8.88 -11.90
N ALA A 68 18.25 9.53 -10.76
CA ALA A 68 19.45 9.26 -9.96
C ALA A 68 19.52 7.77 -9.55
N ARG A 69 20.74 7.22 -9.56
CA ARG A 69 21.02 5.81 -9.30
C ARG A 69 21.81 5.60 -8.03
N SER A 70 21.61 4.45 -7.43
CA SER A 70 22.41 3.98 -6.30
C SER A 70 23.88 3.83 -6.69
N ALA A 71 24.78 4.18 -5.78
CA ALA A 71 26.20 3.94 -5.98
C ALA A 71 26.56 2.45 -5.80
N ASP A 72 25.91 1.78 -4.85
CA ASP A 72 26.15 0.36 -4.55
C ASP A 72 25.49 -0.57 -5.59
N LEU A 73 24.34 -0.16 -6.14
CA LEU A 73 23.50 -0.93 -7.07
C LEU A 73 23.04 -0.04 -8.25
N PRO A 74 23.92 0.26 -9.23
CA PRO A 74 23.66 1.25 -10.28
C PRO A 74 22.40 1.02 -11.13
N GLU A 75 21.87 -0.20 -11.15
CA GLU A 75 20.63 -0.55 -11.81
C GLU A 75 19.35 -0.06 -11.08
N LEU A 76 19.46 0.32 -9.81
CA LEU A 76 18.34 0.74 -8.97
C LEU A 76 18.26 2.27 -8.84
N PRO A 77 17.06 2.86 -8.92
CA PRO A 77 16.87 4.28 -8.67
C PRO A 77 16.98 4.58 -7.17
N LEU A 78 17.47 5.79 -6.88
CA LEU A 78 17.43 6.35 -5.54
C LEU A 78 16.08 6.97 -5.23
N VAL A 79 15.59 6.66 -4.04
CA VAL A 79 14.29 7.10 -3.52
C VAL A 79 14.48 7.80 -2.19
N GLU A 80 13.93 9.00 -2.07
CA GLU A 80 13.73 9.67 -0.78
C GLU A 80 12.41 9.21 -0.19
N VAL A 81 12.42 8.74 1.05
CA VAL A 81 11.20 8.30 1.75
C VAL A 81 10.77 9.43 2.67
N ARG A 82 9.55 9.96 2.45
CA ARG A 82 8.94 10.97 3.33
C ARG A 82 8.42 10.33 4.61
N GLU A 83 8.17 11.17 5.61
CA GLU A 83 7.53 10.74 6.86
C GLU A 83 6.13 10.17 6.60
N VAL A 84 5.72 9.22 7.44
CA VAL A 84 4.40 8.61 7.35
C VAL A 84 3.35 9.56 7.92
N GLU A 85 2.34 9.86 7.12
CA GLU A 85 1.23 10.73 7.54
C GLU A 85 -0.01 9.93 7.95
N ASN A 86 -0.74 10.41 8.97
CA ASN A 86 -2.08 9.91 9.29
C ASN A 86 -3.15 10.80 8.65
N ARG A 87 -3.45 10.56 7.37
CA ARG A 87 -4.48 11.31 6.64
C ARG A 87 -5.90 10.85 6.96
N GLY A 88 -6.03 9.69 7.60
CA GLY A 88 -7.30 9.16 8.08
C GLY A 88 -7.71 9.67 9.46
N GLU A 89 -6.82 10.39 10.15
CA GLU A 89 -7.01 10.84 11.54
C GLU A 89 -7.39 9.69 12.49
N ILE A 90 -6.85 8.48 12.24
CA ILE A 90 -7.16 7.29 13.04
C ILE A 90 -6.39 7.36 14.35
N GLU A 91 -7.09 7.22 15.48
CA GLU A 91 -6.46 7.20 16.80
C GLU A 91 -5.60 5.95 17.00
N GLY A 92 -4.50 6.08 17.75
CA GLY A 92 -3.61 4.97 18.10
C GLY A 92 -2.68 4.47 16.97
N VAL A 93 -2.56 5.21 15.87
CA VAL A 93 -1.59 4.90 14.80
C VAL A 93 -0.17 5.27 15.24
N GLU A 94 0.69 4.28 15.36
CA GLU A 94 2.12 4.46 15.63
C GLU A 94 2.90 4.78 14.34
N LEU A 95 2.93 6.05 13.93
CA LEU A 95 3.54 6.48 12.66
C LEU A 95 5.05 6.19 12.58
N GLU A 96 5.77 6.33 13.69
CA GLU A 96 7.19 6.01 13.76
C GLU A 96 7.45 4.52 13.51
N THR A 97 6.65 3.64 14.13
CA THR A 97 6.71 2.19 13.93
C THR A 97 6.46 1.83 12.47
N LEU A 98 5.45 2.43 11.84
CA LEU A 98 5.14 2.23 10.42
C LEU A 98 6.27 2.74 9.50
N GLY A 99 6.87 3.89 9.82
CA GLY A 99 8.00 4.45 9.07
C GLY A 99 9.24 3.59 9.16
N TRP A 100 9.55 3.07 10.35
CA TRP A 100 10.63 2.11 10.54
C TRP A 100 10.39 0.82 9.75
N GLU A 101 9.18 0.27 9.83
CA GLU A 101 8.81 -0.97 9.12
C GLU A 101 8.88 -0.79 7.61
N LEU A 102 8.39 0.35 7.09
CA LEU A 102 8.48 0.68 5.66
C LEU A 102 9.92 0.64 5.17
N ASN A 103 10.83 1.30 5.89
CA ASN A 103 12.24 1.32 5.53
C ASN A 103 12.84 -0.10 5.50
N GLN A 104 12.52 -0.95 6.48
CA GLN A 104 13.00 -2.33 6.50
C GLN A 104 12.44 -3.18 5.35
N GLN A 105 11.16 -3.00 5.01
CA GLN A 105 10.55 -3.72 3.90
C GLN A 105 11.13 -3.28 2.54
N LEU A 106 11.34 -1.97 2.33
CA LEU A 106 11.98 -1.46 1.11
C LEU A 106 13.39 -2.04 0.91
N ARG A 107 14.18 -2.09 1.99
CA ARG A 107 15.53 -2.68 1.98
C ARG A 107 15.50 -4.17 1.62
N THR A 108 14.54 -4.90 2.19
CA THR A 108 14.43 -6.35 1.99
C THR A 108 13.96 -6.71 0.58
N GLN A 109 13.06 -5.93 0.01
CA GLN A 109 12.53 -6.19 -1.34
C GLN A 109 13.54 -5.89 -2.46
N GLY A 110 14.50 -4.99 -2.22
CA GLY A 110 15.62 -4.74 -3.15
C GLY A 110 15.18 -4.20 -4.52
N ARG A 111 14.00 -3.59 -4.63
CA ARG A 111 13.46 -3.02 -5.90
C ARG A 111 13.78 -1.53 -6.08
N LEU A 112 14.11 -0.86 -4.99
CA LEU A 112 14.40 0.57 -4.89
C LEU A 112 15.52 0.73 -3.86
N ARG A 113 16.36 1.77 -4.01
CA ARG A 113 17.38 2.08 -3.01
C ARG A 113 17.00 3.34 -2.24
N VAL A 114 17.05 3.27 -0.91
CA VAL A 114 16.68 4.39 -0.05
C VAL A 114 17.88 5.34 0.08
N LEU A 115 17.65 6.63 -0.20
CA LEU A 115 18.69 7.66 -0.16
C LEU A 115 19.39 7.77 1.20
N SER A 116 18.65 7.63 2.30
CA SER A 116 19.22 7.70 3.65
C SER A 116 20.31 6.67 3.90
N ASP A 117 20.25 5.52 3.22
CA ASP A 117 21.23 4.44 3.37
C ASP A 117 22.54 4.74 2.63
N GLU A 118 22.50 5.64 1.64
CA GLU A 118 23.66 6.05 0.83
C GLU A 118 24.37 7.27 1.38
N SER A 119 23.78 7.95 2.37
CA SER A 119 24.37 9.10 3.09
C SER A 119 25.73 8.82 3.76
N SER A 120 26.20 7.57 3.69
CA SER A 120 27.52 7.09 4.11
C SER A 120 28.64 7.39 3.10
N LEU A 121 28.32 7.86 1.89
CA LEU A 121 29.30 7.98 0.81
C LEU A 121 29.98 9.35 0.80
N VAL A 122 31.14 9.37 1.46
CA VAL A 122 32.17 10.42 1.45
C VAL A 122 32.47 10.86 0.00
N PRO A 123 32.67 12.17 -0.27
CA PRO A 123 33.05 12.62 -1.61
C PRO A 123 34.38 12.00 -2.03
N ALA A 124 34.49 11.55 -3.28
CA ALA A 124 35.77 11.24 -3.89
C ALA A 124 36.56 12.55 -4.10
N THR A 125 37.19 13.08 -3.05
CA THR A 125 38.21 14.13 -3.18
C THR A 125 39.53 13.46 -3.54
N GLY A 126 39.74 13.22 -4.83
CA GLY A 126 41.00 12.76 -5.38
C GLY A 126 41.24 13.41 -6.73
N GLU A 127 42.40 14.02 -6.90
CA GLU A 127 42.86 14.83 -8.05
C GLU A 127 42.97 14.06 -9.38
N ASN A 128 42.45 12.82 -9.44
CA ASN A 128 42.46 11.93 -10.61
C ASN A 128 41.10 11.22 -10.86
N ALA A 129 39.97 11.81 -10.44
CA ALA A 129 38.65 11.31 -10.82
C ALA A 129 38.38 11.62 -12.32
N PRO A 130 37.89 10.65 -13.13
CA PRO A 130 37.48 10.91 -14.51
C PRO A 130 36.47 12.06 -14.57
N PRO A 131 36.52 12.95 -15.57
CA PRO A 131 35.74 14.20 -15.60
C PRO A 131 34.20 14.03 -15.72
N GLU A 132 33.66 12.81 -15.61
CA GLU A 132 32.21 12.56 -15.79
C GLU A 132 31.56 11.72 -14.67
N LEU A 133 32.25 11.46 -13.56
CA LEU A 133 31.67 10.76 -12.40
C LEU A 133 31.88 11.58 -11.12
N GLY A 134 31.17 12.71 -11.00
CA GLY A 134 31.41 13.61 -9.86
C GLY A 134 30.54 14.84 -9.76
N ALA A 135 29.23 14.75 -10.03
CA ALA A 135 28.23 15.74 -9.59
C ALA A 135 26.81 15.19 -9.77
N GLY A 136 26.58 13.92 -9.40
CA GLY A 136 25.21 13.41 -9.33
C GLY A 136 24.42 14.21 -8.29
N PRO A 137 23.14 14.55 -8.54
CA PRO A 137 22.36 15.35 -7.61
C PRO A 137 22.32 14.67 -6.23
N ARG A 138 22.49 15.45 -5.17
CA ARG A 138 22.29 15.05 -3.76
C ARG A 138 20.82 14.74 -3.42
N HIS A 139 20.01 14.49 -4.44
CA HIS A 139 18.57 14.47 -4.39
C HIS A 139 18.12 13.21 -5.10
N ALA A 140 17.25 12.45 -4.45
CA ALA A 140 16.57 11.35 -5.11
C ALA A 140 15.75 11.91 -6.28
N GLY A 141 15.82 11.24 -7.43
CA GLY A 141 14.92 11.55 -8.56
C GLY A 141 13.50 11.04 -8.32
N LEU A 142 13.33 10.15 -7.34
CA LEU A 142 12.05 9.62 -6.91
C LEU A 142 11.78 9.95 -5.44
N VAL A 143 10.52 10.26 -5.13
CA VAL A 143 10.06 10.50 -3.75
C VAL A 143 8.92 9.55 -3.45
N LEU A 144 9.01 8.86 -2.32
CA LEU A 144 7.98 7.97 -1.81
C LEU A 144 7.21 8.68 -0.69
N TYR A 145 5.91 8.84 -0.88
CA TYR A 145 4.97 9.41 0.09
C TYR A 145 4.14 8.29 0.73
N PRO A 146 4.41 7.94 2.00
CA PRO A 146 3.60 7.00 2.75
C PRO A 146 2.50 7.69 3.57
N TRP A 147 1.31 7.12 3.60
CA TRP A 147 0.25 7.58 4.50
C TRP A 147 -0.72 6.47 4.90
N VAL A 148 -1.44 6.70 6.01
CA VAL A 148 -2.62 5.93 6.40
C VAL A 148 -3.87 6.68 5.98
N ASP A 149 -4.78 6.02 5.27
CA ASP A 149 -6.03 6.62 4.83
C ASP A 149 -7.18 6.43 5.84
N ALA A 150 -8.33 7.06 5.57
CA ALA A 150 -9.51 6.99 6.43
C ALA A 150 -10.11 5.58 6.60
N ALA A 151 -9.67 4.60 5.81
CA ALA A 151 -10.08 3.20 5.94
C ALA A 151 -9.06 2.35 6.72
N GLY A 152 -8.02 2.96 7.29
CA GLY A 152 -6.96 2.25 8.02
C GLY A 152 -5.98 1.52 7.11
N ARG A 153 -5.95 1.86 5.81
CA ARG A 153 -5.01 1.24 4.87
C ARG A 153 -3.71 2.02 4.85
N PHE A 154 -2.61 1.28 4.86
CA PHE A 154 -1.31 1.83 4.53
C PHE A 154 -1.18 2.01 3.01
N CYS A 155 -0.84 3.21 2.59
CA CYS A 155 -0.79 3.65 1.21
C CYS A 155 0.60 4.22 0.88
N LEU A 156 1.03 4.03 -0.36
CA LEU A 156 2.31 4.47 -0.90
C LEU A 156 2.08 5.14 -2.24
N MET A 157 2.66 6.32 -2.45
CA MET A 157 2.73 6.97 -3.76
C MET A 157 4.18 7.24 -4.08
N LEU A 158 4.62 6.81 -5.26
CA LEU A 158 5.93 7.11 -5.80
C LEU A 158 5.78 8.18 -6.87
N GLU A 159 6.59 9.22 -6.76
CA GLU A 159 6.59 10.39 -7.64
C GLU A 159 7.99 10.61 -8.24
N ASP A 160 8.04 11.03 -9.48
CA ASP A 160 9.23 11.51 -10.16
C ASP A 160 9.39 13.01 -9.88
N ALA A 161 10.27 13.35 -8.93
CA ALA A 161 10.45 14.73 -8.48
C ALA A 161 11.08 15.64 -9.54
N VAL A 162 11.67 15.07 -10.59
CA VAL A 162 12.24 15.84 -11.71
C VAL A 162 11.13 16.24 -12.70
N LYS A 163 10.15 15.36 -12.89
CA LYS A 163 9.04 15.56 -13.83
C LYS A 163 7.74 16.02 -13.18
N ASP A 164 7.66 16.01 -11.85
CA ASP A 164 6.45 16.25 -11.08
C ASP A 164 5.31 15.31 -11.51
N GLU A 165 5.66 14.02 -11.73
CA GLU A 165 4.74 13.01 -12.25
C GLU A 165 4.58 11.85 -11.27
N ARG A 166 3.34 11.44 -11.03
CA ARG A 166 3.03 10.24 -10.27
C ARG A 166 3.43 8.99 -11.07
N VAL A 167 4.37 8.22 -10.54
CA VAL A 167 4.89 6.99 -11.13
C VAL A 167 4.03 5.78 -10.78
N ALA A 168 3.72 5.62 -9.50
CA ALA A 168 2.96 4.47 -9.02
C ALA A 168 2.23 4.77 -7.71
N VAL A 169 1.14 4.04 -7.47
CA VAL A 169 0.44 4.05 -6.19
C VAL A 169 0.13 2.61 -5.78
N ALA A 170 0.40 2.29 -4.52
CA ALA A 170 0.05 1.02 -3.92
C ALA A 170 -0.69 1.25 -2.59
N ARG A 171 -1.56 0.31 -2.24
CA ARG A 171 -2.27 0.30 -0.96
C ARG A 171 -2.42 -1.13 -0.47
N SER A 172 -2.34 -1.30 0.84
CA SER A 172 -2.74 -2.53 1.52
C SER A 172 -4.24 -2.78 1.38
N ASN A 173 -4.63 -4.04 1.55
CA ASN A 173 -6.03 -4.38 1.75
C ASN A 173 -6.50 -3.91 3.13
N THR A 174 -7.80 -3.66 3.24
CA THR A 174 -8.43 -3.55 4.56
C THR A 174 -8.58 -4.98 5.11
N PRO A 175 -8.20 -5.26 6.37
CA PRO A 175 -8.55 -6.54 6.98
C PRO A 175 -10.07 -6.60 7.05
N GLU A 176 -10.64 -7.75 6.70
CA GLU A 176 -12.05 -8.03 6.98
C GLU A 176 -12.21 -7.84 8.50
N PRO A 177 -13.14 -6.98 8.99
CA PRO A 177 -13.31 -6.81 10.42
C PRO A 177 -13.55 -8.21 11.00
N ALA A 178 -12.67 -8.64 11.91
CA ALA A 178 -12.80 -9.91 12.59
C ALA A 178 -14.24 -10.00 13.06
N ARG A 179 -14.99 -11.01 12.58
CA ARG A 179 -16.37 -11.24 13.01
C ARG A 179 -16.36 -11.18 14.53
N LEU A 180 -17.13 -10.26 15.10
CA LEU A 180 -17.39 -10.18 16.53
C LEU A 180 -17.82 -11.59 16.99
N GLU A 181 -16.91 -12.34 17.61
CA GLU A 181 -17.29 -13.50 18.40
C GLU A 181 -17.95 -12.95 19.67
N THR A 182 -19.26 -12.75 19.58
CA THR A 182 -20.11 -12.68 20.77
C THR A 182 -20.19 -14.08 21.36
N ARG A 183 -19.37 -14.37 22.38
CA ARG A 183 -19.71 -15.32 23.45
C ARG A 183 -19.10 -14.91 24.78
#